data_AF-A0A522WR79-F1
#
_entry.id   AF-A0A522WR79-F1
#
_cell.length_a   1.000
_cell.length_b   1.000
_cell.length_c   1.000
_cell.angle_alpha   90.00
_cell.angle_beta   90.00
_cell.angle_gamma   90.00
#
_symmetry.space_group_name_H-M   'P 1'
#
loop_
_entity.id
_entity.type
_entity.pdbx_description
1 polymer ?
#
loop_
_entity_poly.entity_id
_entity_poly.type
_entity_poly.pdbx_seq_one_letter_code
_entity_poly.pdbx_strand_id
1 'polypeptide(L)'
;MSKNSNGKCPFYGINDVKGDYHTKREAYDHYLPKGTYPFNSINFRNLAPACHECNSSYKLAQDPLYKAKDPLLAQTGGRRKSFYPYQVNKYTIEFKITLNGHDWTNIQPTDIELHTGPNEYREELDTWLDIYGIDERYKAKCCGENDGKGWIREIVDESQNFNLTPQQYLQGKLKTAINAPWVDVNFLKKPFLEACRNAGLFDDA
;
A
#
# COMPACT_ATOMS: atom_id res chain seq x y z
N MET A 1 9.24 -1.46 21.76
CA MET A 1 9.07 -1.11 20.33
C MET A 1 9.96 -2.04 19.53
N SER A 2 9.40 -2.79 18.58
CA SER A 2 10.24 -3.56 17.65
C SER A 2 10.82 -2.61 16.60
N LYS A 3 12.13 -2.66 16.39
CA LYS A 3 12.81 -1.97 15.29
C LYS A 3 12.13 -2.37 13.97
N ASN A 4 11.84 -1.41 13.07
CA ASN A 4 11.44 -1.75 11.71
C ASN A 4 12.64 -2.40 11.02
N SER A 5 12.68 -3.72 11.01
CA SER A 5 13.71 -4.54 10.35
C SER A 5 13.37 -4.84 8.89
N ASN A 6 12.14 -4.55 8.45
CA ASN A 6 11.69 -4.86 7.10
C ASN A 6 12.21 -3.84 6.07
N GLY A 7 12.65 -2.66 6.52
CA GLY A 7 13.15 -1.60 5.64
C GLY A 7 12.06 -0.94 4.77
N LYS A 8 10.80 -1.36 4.86
CA LYS A 8 9.66 -0.79 4.12
C LYS A 8 8.99 0.33 4.89
N CYS A 9 8.43 1.29 4.15
CA CYS A 9 7.59 2.33 4.73
C CYS A 9 6.32 1.72 5.35
N PRO A 10 6.06 1.97 6.65
CA PRO A 10 4.94 1.35 7.36
C PRO A 10 3.56 1.88 6.90
N PHE A 11 3.53 2.99 6.17
CA PHE A 11 2.29 3.65 5.78
C PHE A 11 1.66 3.12 4.50
N TYR A 12 2.42 2.48 3.62
CA TYR A 12 1.88 2.01 2.33
C TYR A 12 2.69 0.87 1.69
N GLY A 13 3.84 0.50 2.25
CA GLY A 13 4.56 -0.73 1.90
C GLY A 13 5.41 -0.71 0.62
N ILE A 14 5.29 0.28 -0.29
CA ILE A 14 6.01 0.24 -1.57
C ILE A 14 7.47 0.70 -1.42
N ASN A 15 7.73 1.96 -1.05
CA ASN A 15 9.11 2.45 -0.93
C ASN A 15 9.75 2.01 0.38
N ASP A 16 11.07 1.95 0.31
CA ASP A 16 11.92 1.72 1.46
C ASP A 16 12.02 2.97 2.36
N VAL A 17 12.41 2.73 3.60
CA VAL A 17 12.89 3.74 4.55
C VAL A 17 14.36 3.45 4.78
N LYS A 18 15.19 4.50 4.72
CA LYS A 18 16.65 4.38 4.90
C LYS A 18 16.99 3.70 6.23
N GLY A 19 17.53 2.48 6.13
CA GLY A 19 17.95 1.66 7.27
C GLY A 19 19.41 1.88 7.70
N ASP A 20 19.96 0.90 8.43
CA ASP A 20 21.27 1.00 9.07
C ASP A 20 22.44 1.23 8.09
N TYR A 21 22.32 0.71 6.87
CA TYR A 21 23.33 0.84 5.82
C TYR A 21 23.35 2.19 5.09
N HIS A 22 22.61 3.18 5.59
CA HIS A 22 22.62 4.54 5.08
C HIS A 22 23.25 5.50 6.10
N THR A 23 23.98 6.51 5.64
CA THR A 23 24.48 7.59 6.53
C THR A 23 23.44 8.68 6.77
N LYS A 24 22.36 8.69 5.99
CA LYS A 24 21.24 9.62 6.08
C LYS A 24 19.97 8.89 6.50
N ARG A 25 19.00 9.63 7.04
CA ARG A 25 17.69 9.11 7.47
C ARG A 25 16.57 9.93 6.84
N GLU A 26 15.39 9.34 6.75
CA GLU A 26 14.17 10.07 6.39
C GLU A 26 13.78 11.03 7.49
N ALA A 27 13.03 12.08 7.14
CA ALA A 27 12.36 12.90 8.13
C ALA A 27 11.23 12.11 8.79
N TYR A 28 11.07 12.24 10.10
CA TYR A 28 9.91 11.70 10.81
C TYR A 28 8.65 12.46 10.39
N ASP A 29 7.61 11.72 10.02
CA ASP A 29 6.28 12.25 9.80
C ASP A 29 5.66 12.66 11.14
N HIS A 30 5.09 13.86 11.17
CA HIS A 30 4.27 14.30 12.29
C HIS A 30 2.86 13.76 12.06
N TYR A 31 2.55 12.60 12.65
CA TYR A 31 1.31 11.88 12.39
C TYR A 31 0.08 12.80 12.55
N LEU A 32 0.02 13.52 13.67
CA LEU A 32 -0.80 14.72 13.83
C LEU A 32 0.01 15.95 13.36
N PRO A 33 -0.53 16.77 12.44
CA PRO A 33 0.22 17.85 11.82
C PRO A 33 0.62 18.92 12.84
N LYS A 34 1.91 19.26 12.89
CA LYS A 34 2.48 20.22 13.85
C LYS A 34 1.86 21.62 13.81
N GLY A 35 1.32 22.04 12.65
CA GLY A 35 0.67 23.34 12.50
C GLY A 35 -0.65 23.43 13.26
N THR A 36 -1.40 22.33 13.29
CA THR A 36 -2.68 22.22 14.00
C THR A 36 -2.48 21.80 15.46
N TYR A 37 -1.47 20.95 15.73
CA TYR A 37 -1.18 20.41 17.07
C TYR A 37 0.26 20.76 17.51
N PRO A 38 0.57 22.05 17.75
CA PRO A 38 1.94 22.50 18.05
C PRO A 38 2.52 21.85 19.31
N PHE A 39 1.70 21.64 20.34
CA PHE A 39 2.13 20.98 21.58
C PHE A 39 2.46 19.49 21.40
N ASN A 40 1.98 18.85 20.33
CA ASN A 40 2.27 17.45 20.04
C ASN A 40 3.45 17.28 19.07
N SER A 41 4.08 18.37 18.63
CA SER A 41 5.15 18.34 17.62
C SER A 41 6.39 17.58 18.07
N ILE A 42 6.76 17.68 19.35
CA ILE A 42 7.92 17.01 19.94
C ILE A 42 7.59 15.68 20.62
N ASN A 43 6.34 15.23 20.54
CA ASN A 43 5.93 13.96 21.11
C ASN A 43 6.46 12.82 20.23
N PHE A 44 7.35 11.96 20.75
CA PHE A 44 7.87 10.82 19.98
C PHE A 44 6.80 9.83 19.53
N ARG A 45 5.65 9.81 20.23
CA ARG A 45 4.46 9.05 19.84
C ARG A 45 3.65 9.70 18.70
N ASN A 46 4.11 10.85 18.21
CA ASN A 46 3.62 11.57 17.05
C ASN A 46 4.62 11.63 15.89
N LEU A 47 5.85 11.12 16.08
CA LEU A 47 6.96 11.26 15.12
C LEU A 47 7.30 9.93 14.45
N ALA A 48 6.47 9.52 13.48
CA ALA A 48 6.53 8.21 12.85
C ALA A 48 7.55 8.13 11.70
N PRO A 49 8.40 7.09 11.63
CA PRO A 49 9.27 6.89 10.48
C PRO A 49 8.44 6.66 9.22
N ALA A 50 8.61 7.52 8.21
CA ALA A 50 7.92 7.46 6.93
C ALA A 50 8.93 7.64 5.80
N CYS A 51 8.66 7.10 4.61
CA CYS A 51 9.39 7.52 3.43
C CYS A 51 9.01 8.95 3.02
N HIS A 52 9.86 9.60 2.22
CA HIS A 52 9.58 10.92 1.64
C HIS A 52 8.19 11.03 1.00
N GLU A 53 7.79 10.08 0.14
CA GLU A 53 6.51 10.17 -0.58
C GLU A 53 5.29 10.21 0.35
N CYS A 54 5.27 9.37 1.38
CA CYS A 54 4.17 9.38 2.35
C CYS A 54 4.13 10.68 3.14
N ASN A 55 5.27 11.18 3.60
CA ASN A 55 5.35 12.37 4.46
C ASN A 55 5.13 13.67 3.68
N SER A 56 5.88 13.85 2.60
CA SER A 56 6.08 15.12 1.91
C SER A 56 5.33 15.24 0.57
N SER A 57 4.75 14.17 0.04
CA SER A 57 3.97 14.22 -1.21
C SER A 57 2.48 14.01 -0.94
N TYR A 58 2.10 12.94 -0.24
CA TYR A 58 0.70 12.57 -0.03
C TYR A 58 0.13 13.15 1.28
N LYS A 59 0.67 12.78 2.44
CA LYS A 59 0.09 13.19 3.72
C LYS A 59 0.23 14.69 3.97
N LEU A 60 1.41 15.27 3.75
CA LEU A 60 1.67 16.70 4.00
C LEU A 60 1.18 17.12 5.41
N ALA A 61 0.34 18.15 5.47
CA ALA A 61 -0.29 18.66 6.68
C ALA A 61 -1.73 18.13 6.88
N GLN A 62 -2.13 17.08 6.17
CA GLN A 62 -3.45 16.47 6.38
C GLN A 62 -3.58 15.92 7.81
N ASP A 63 -4.77 16.07 8.37
CA ASP A 63 -5.10 15.59 9.71
C ASP A 63 -5.75 14.20 9.63
N PRO A 64 -5.21 13.17 10.32
CA PRO A 64 -5.86 11.88 10.36
C PRO A 64 -7.17 11.88 11.14
N LEU A 65 -7.35 12.81 12.07
CA LEU A 65 -8.54 12.88 12.91
C LEU A 65 -9.68 13.67 12.27
N TYR A 66 -9.41 14.53 11.29
CA TYR A 66 -10.41 15.42 10.67
C TYR A 66 -10.14 15.61 9.17
N LYS A 67 -11.20 15.60 8.34
CA LYS A 67 -11.06 15.97 6.91
C LYS A 67 -10.85 17.47 6.71
N ALA A 68 -11.48 18.29 7.56
CA ALA A 68 -11.29 19.74 7.52
C ALA A 68 -9.92 20.11 8.10
N LYS A 69 -9.25 21.12 7.50
CA LYS A 69 -7.96 21.61 7.97
C LYS A 69 -8.01 22.21 9.39
N ASP A 70 -9.15 22.78 9.76
CA ASP A 70 -9.41 23.30 11.10
C ASP A 70 -10.47 22.43 11.81
N PRO A 71 -10.08 21.66 12.84
CA PRO A 71 -11.00 20.84 13.63
C PRO A 71 -12.12 21.65 14.31
N LEU A 72 -11.89 22.94 14.61
CA LEU A 72 -12.87 23.81 15.26
C LEU A 72 -13.95 24.31 14.28
N LEU A 73 -13.68 24.26 12.98
CA LEU A 73 -14.64 24.60 11.93
C LEU A 73 -15.48 23.40 11.47
N ALA A 74 -15.15 22.18 11.91
CA ALA A 74 -15.95 21.00 11.67
C ALA A 74 -17.18 21.01 12.60
N GLN A 75 -18.21 21.75 12.21
CA GLN A 75 -19.48 21.82 12.95
C GLN A 75 -20.06 20.41 13.14
N THR A 76 -19.98 19.90 14.37
CA THR A 76 -20.65 18.68 14.88
C THR A 76 -20.58 17.43 13.98
N GLY A 77 -19.59 16.57 14.22
CA GLY A 77 -19.52 15.21 13.64
C GLY A 77 -18.26 14.88 12.83
N GLY A 78 -17.29 15.79 12.76
CA GLY A 78 -16.16 15.68 11.82
C GLY A 78 -14.93 14.87 12.26
N ARG A 79 -14.96 14.22 13.43
CA ARG A 79 -13.84 13.37 13.86
C ARG A 79 -13.97 11.98 13.23
N ARG A 80 -12.92 11.50 12.59
CA ARG A 80 -12.83 10.15 12.02
C ARG A 80 -11.83 9.28 12.76
N LYS A 81 -12.03 7.97 12.72
CA LYS A 81 -11.04 7.00 13.21
C LYS A 81 -9.87 6.87 12.24
N SER A 82 -8.70 6.59 12.80
CA SER A 82 -7.46 6.44 12.05
C SER A 82 -6.55 5.41 12.72
N PHE A 83 -5.78 4.70 11.91
CA PHE A 83 -4.79 3.77 12.43
C PHE A 83 -3.64 4.50 13.11
N TYR A 84 -3.36 4.13 14.37
CA TYR A 84 -2.31 4.76 15.14
C TYR A 84 -0.96 4.03 14.97
N PRO A 85 0.10 4.66 14.44
CA PRO A 85 1.36 3.96 14.10
C PRO A 85 2.07 3.26 15.26
N TYR A 86 1.78 3.63 16.51
CA TYR A 86 2.41 3.08 17.72
C TYR A 86 1.45 2.28 18.60
N GLN A 87 0.29 1.89 18.09
CA GLN A 87 -0.62 1.05 18.86
C GLN A 87 0.04 -0.31 19.20
N VAL A 88 -0.39 -0.91 20.32
CA VAL A 88 0.16 -2.19 20.80
C VAL A 88 -0.47 -3.37 20.09
N ASN A 89 -1.79 -3.29 19.86
CA ASN A 89 -2.55 -4.37 19.23
C ASN A 89 -2.28 -4.36 17.71
N LYS A 90 -1.82 -5.49 17.19
CA LYS A 90 -1.65 -5.64 15.75
C LYS A 90 -3.02 -5.82 15.11
N TYR A 91 -3.25 -5.13 14.01
CA TYR A 91 -4.31 -5.46 13.06
C TYR A 91 -3.70 -6.04 11.79
N THR A 92 -4.52 -6.76 11.04
CA THR A 92 -4.21 -7.20 9.69
C THR A 92 -5.08 -6.40 8.74
N ILE A 93 -4.46 -5.73 7.77
CA ILE A 93 -5.16 -5.13 6.65
C ILE A 93 -5.27 -6.19 5.57
N GLU A 94 -6.49 -6.42 5.12
CA GLU A 94 -6.80 -7.27 3.98
C GLU A 94 -7.03 -6.40 2.76
N PHE A 95 -6.52 -6.84 1.61
CA PHE A 95 -6.81 -6.21 0.34
C PHE A 95 -7.11 -7.28 -0.71
N LYS A 96 -8.03 -6.96 -1.61
CA LYS A 96 -8.37 -7.77 -2.78
C LYS A 96 -8.40 -6.84 -3.98
N ILE A 97 -7.86 -7.32 -5.10
CA ILE A 97 -7.98 -6.65 -6.38
C ILE A 97 -8.97 -7.42 -7.25
N THR A 98 -9.80 -6.69 -7.96
CA THR A 98 -10.62 -7.20 -9.06
C THR A 98 -10.21 -6.48 -10.34
N LEU A 99 -10.16 -7.21 -11.44
CA LEU A 99 -9.82 -6.66 -12.76
C LEU A 99 -11.03 -6.84 -13.68
N ASN A 100 -11.53 -5.73 -14.23
CA ASN A 100 -12.72 -5.68 -15.06
C ASN A 100 -12.41 -5.73 -16.57
N GLY A 101 -11.13 -5.75 -16.95
CA GLY A 101 -10.67 -5.80 -18.34
C GLY A 101 -9.94 -7.10 -18.67
N HIS A 102 -9.94 -7.47 -19.95
CA HIS A 102 -9.23 -8.65 -20.49
C HIS A 102 -7.97 -8.30 -21.28
N ASP A 103 -7.77 -7.01 -21.64
CA ASP A 103 -6.57 -6.55 -22.35
C ASP A 103 -5.44 -6.20 -21.37
N TRP A 104 -4.52 -7.13 -21.20
CA TRP A 104 -3.39 -6.97 -20.30
C TRP A 104 -2.30 -6.02 -20.80
N THR A 105 -2.24 -5.80 -22.12
CA THR A 105 -1.24 -4.91 -22.71
C THR A 105 -1.55 -3.46 -22.38
N ASN A 106 -2.82 -3.17 -22.04
CA ASN A 106 -3.32 -1.84 -21.79
C ASN A 106 -4.19 -1.73 -20.52
N ILE A 107 -3.80 -2.38 -19.42
CA ILE A 107 -4.50 -2.24 -18.13
C ILE A 107 -4.44 -0.78 -17.66
N GLN A 108 -5.61 -0.18 -17.46
CA GLN A 108 -5.77 1.17 -16.93
C GLN A 108 -6.26 1.16 -15.48
N PRO A 109 -6.04 2.25 -14.71
CA PRO A 109 -6.52 2.34 -13.34
C PRO A 109 -8.04 2.15 -13.20
N THR A 110 -8.82 2.48 -14.23
CA THR A 110 -10.27 2.29 -14.27
C THR A 110 -10.70 0.83 -14.37
N ASP A 111 -9.80 -0.05 -14.83
CA ASP A 111 -10.06 -1.49 -14.93
C ASP A 111 -9.86 -2.19 -13.58
N ILE A 112 -9.28 -1.50 -12.60
CA ILE A 112 -8.85 -2.06 -11.33
C ILE A 112 -9.77 -1.57 -10.22
N GLU A 113 -10.33 -2.52 -9.47
CA GLU A 113 -11.04 -2.25 -8.22
C GLU A 113 -10.21 -2.75 -7.03
N LEU A 114 -9.92 -1.85 -6.09
CA LEU A 114 -9.26 -2.18 -4.84
C LEU A 114 -10.30 -2.29 -3.72
N HIS A 115 -10.44 -3.48 -3.16
CA HIS A 115 -11.26 -3.71 -1.98
C HIS A 115 -10.37 -3.86 -0.75
N THR A 116 -10.75 -3.22 0.34
CA THR A 116 -9.99 -3.23 1.61
C THR A 116 -10.86 -3.75 2.75
N GLY A 117 -10.23 -4.47 3.67
CA GLY A 117 -10.86 -5.00 4.87
C GLY A 117 -9.85 -5.16 6.01
N PRO A 118 -10.29 -5.74 7.14
CA PRO A 118 -11.65 -6.19 7.43
C PRO A 118 -12.63 -5.02 7.69
N ASN A 119 -13.95 -5.28 7.59
CA ASN A 119 -15.00 -4.26 7.76
C ASN A 119 -15.03 -3.64 9.17
N GLU A 120 -14.50 -4.32 10.17
CA GLU A 120 -14.36 -3.78 11.54
C GLU A 120 -13.49 -2.51 11.61
N TYR A 121 -12.55 -2.33 10.67
CA TYR A 121 -11.70 -1.15 10.55
C TYR A 121 -12.07 -0.26 9.36
N ARG A 122 -13.32 -0.32 8.86
CA ARG A 122 -13.74 0.40 7.65
C ARG A 122 -13.37 1.89 7.69
N GLU A 123 -13.64 2.55 8.82
CA GLU A 123 -13.39 3.98 8.98
C GLU A 123 -11.88 4.31 9.01
N GLU A 124 -11.08 3.50 9.72
CA GLU A 124 -9.61 3.63 9.75
C GLU A 124 -9.00 3.37 8.37
N LEU A 125 -9.51 2.38 7.63
CA LEU A 125 -9.12 2.06 6.27
C LEU A 125 -9.46 3.22 5.32
N ASP A 126 -10.66 3.79 5.41
CA ASP A 126 -11.06 4.95 4.61
C ASP A 126 -10.14 6.14 4.84
N THR A 127 -9.81 6.42 6.11
CA THR A 127 -8.85 7.45 6.47
C THR A 127 -7.45 7.17 5.92
N TRP A 128 -7.01 5.92 5.97
CA TRP A 128 -5.72 5.50 5.42
C TRP A 128 -5.65 5.63 3.89
N LEU A 129 -6.70 5.20 3.19
CA LEU A 129 -6.84 5.33 1.74
C LEU A 129 -6.76 6.80 1.30
N ASP A 130 -7.47 7.68 2.01
CA ASP A 130 -7.52 9.13 1.75
C ASP A 130 -6.15 9.81 1.97
N ILE A 131 -5.56 9.66 3.16
CA ILE A 131 -4.36 10.41 3.54
C ILE A 131 -3.14 10.01 2.73
N TYR A 132 -3.00 8.72 2.42
CA TYR A 132 -1.81 8.19 1.76
C TYR A 132 -2.03 7.86 0.27
N GLY A 133 -3.20 8.24 -0.28
CA GLY A 133 -3.56 8.06 -1.68
C GLY A 133 -3.46 6.60 -2.14
N ILE A 134 -3.84 5.66 -1.29
CA ILE A 134 -3.52 4.24 -1.49
C ILE A 134 -4.16 3.68 -2.76
N ASP A 135 -5.43 4.04 -3.03
CA ASP A 135 -6.15 3.55 -4.21
C ASP A 135 -5.43 3.94 -5.51
N GLU A 136 -5.13 5.23 -5.68
CA GLU A 136 -4.37 5.77 -6.81
C GLU A 136 -3.01 5.06 -6.95
N ARG A 137 -2.24 4.99 -5.87
CA ARG A 137 -0.86 4.50 -5.90
C ARG A 137 -0.77 3.01 -6.19
N TYR A 138 -1.68 2.23 -5.63
CA TYR A 138 -1.69 0.78 -5.85
C TYR A 138 -2.15 0.47 -7.27
N LYS A 139 -3.15 1.20 -7.79
CA LYS A 139 -3.55 1.08 -9.20
C LYS A 139 -2.45 1.49 -10.15
N ALA A 140 -1.78 2.62 -9.90
CA ALA A 140 -0.64 3.06 -10.71
C ALA A 140 0.49 2.01 -10.74
N LYS A 141 0.77 1.36 -9.60
CA LYS A 141 1.74 0.26 -9.53
C LYS A 141 1.30 -0.95 -10.37
N CYS A 142 0.03 -1.31 -10.32
CA CYS A 142 -0.52 -2.41 -11.13
C CYS A 142 -0.52 -2.11 -12.64
N CYS A 143 -0.63 -0.85 -13.04
CA CYS A 143 -0.62 -0.44 -14.46
C CYS A 143 0.80 -0.21 -15.02
N GLY A 144 1.83 -0.13 -14.17
CA GLY A 144 3.18 0.25 -14.58
C GLY A 144 3.88 -0.80 -15.46
N GLU A 145 4.62 -0.33 -16.48
CA GLU A 145 5.35 -1.19 -17.43
C GLU A 145 6.35 -2.13 -16.76
N ASN A 146 7.13 -1.61 -15.80
CA ASN A 146 8.12 -2.38 -15.03
C ASN A 146 7.57 -2.91 -13.70
N ASP A 147 6.26 -2.75 -13.50
CA ASP A 147 5.55 -3.19 -12.30
C ASP A 147 4.48 -4.20 -12.70
N GLY A 148 3.18 -3.93 -12.51
CA GLY A 148 2.14 -4.94 -12.77
C GLY A 148 2.19 -5.58 -14.17
N LYS A 149 2.43 -4.79 -15.23
CA LYS A 149 2.63 -5.36 -16.58
C LYS A 149 3.91 -6.19 -16.68
N GLY A 150 4.97 -5.78 -16.00
CA GLY A 150 6.20 -6.55 -15.85
C GLY A 150 5.97 -7.87 -15.09
N TRP A 151 5.11 -7.88 -14.08
CA TRP A 151 4.75 -9.08 -13.32
C TRP A 151 3.96 -10.08 -14.17
N ILE A 152 3.05 -9.60 -15.02
CA ILE A 152 2.33 -10.46 -15.98
C ILE A 152 3.32 -11.08 -16.98
N ARG A 153 4.21 -10.26 -17.57
CA ARG A 153 5.26 -10.74 -18.48
C ARG A 153 6.16 -11.77 -17.83
N GLU A 154 6.59 -11.54 -16.58
CA GLU A 154 7.36 -12.51 -15.79
C GLU A 154 6.63 -13.87 -15.70
N ILE A 155 5.31 -13.89 -15.47
CA ILE A 155 4.55 -15.15 -15.43
C ILE A 155 4.57 -15.86 -16.79
N VAL A 156 4.33 -15.13 -17.88
CA VAL A 156 4.26 -15.70 -19.23
C VAL A 156 5.64 -16.19 -19.68
N ASP A 157 6.63 -15.32 -19.69
CA ASP A 157 7.97 -15.60 -20.23
C ASP A 157 8.67 -16.73 -19.45
N GLU A 158 8.60 -16.68 -18.12
CA GLU A 158 9.27 -17.68 -17.30
C GLU A 158 8.56 -19.03 -17.33
N SER A 159 7.23 -19.06 -17.49
CA SER A 159 6.53 -20.33 -17.67
C SER A 159 7.05 -21.10 -18.89
N GLN A 160 7.32 -20.40 -19.99
CA GLN A 160 7.92 -20.98 -21.20
C GLN A 160 9.35 -21.46 -20.94
N ASN A 161 10.18 -20.64 -20.26
CA ASN A 161 11.55 -21.00 -19.91
C ASN A 161 11.65 -22.29 -19.07
N PHE A 162 10.64 -22.55 -18.23
CA PHE A 162 10.57 -23.75 -17.39
C PHE A 162 9.73 -24.90 -17.96
N ASN A 163 9.20 -24.77 -19.19
CA ASN A 163 8.25 -25.73 -19.80
C ASN A 163 7.03 -26.01 -18.89
N LEU A 164 6.50 -24.95 -18.28
CA LEU A 164 5.31 -24.95 -17.44
C LEU A 164 4.21 -24.14 -18.13
N THR A 165 2.96 -24.38 -17.76
CA THR A 165 1.87 -23.44 -18.07
C THR A 165 2.00 -22.18 -17.21
N PRO A 166 1.52 -21.01 -17.69
CA PRO A 166 1.47 -19.79 -16.89
C PRO A 166 0.80 -19.98 -15.53
N GLN A 167 -0.30 -20.76 -15.48
CA GLN A 167 -0.98 -21.07 -14.22
C GLN A 167 -0.11 -21.89 -13.24
N GLN A 168 0.66 -22.87 -13.73
CA GLN A 168 1.59 -23.65 -12.89
C GLN A 168 2.71 -22.78 -12.32
N TYR A 169 3.31 -21.93 -13.15
CA TYR A 169 4.38 -21.02 -12.70
C TYR A 169 3.83 -19.99 -11.70
N LEU A 170 2.65 -19.43 -11.96
CA LEU A 170 1.94 -18.52 -11.08
C LEU A 170 1.73 -19.11 -9.68
N GLN A 171 1.32 -20.39 -9.56
CA GLN A 171 1.15 -21.02 -8.25
C GLN A 171 2.43 -21.00 -7.41
N GLY A 172 3.59 -21.22 -8.03
CA GLY A 172 4.89 -21.09 -7.35
C GLY A 172 5.15 -19.67 -6.88
N LYS A 173 4.90 -18.68 -7.74
CA LYS A 173 5.07 -17.26 -7.40
C LYS A 173 4.15 -16.79 -6.29
N LEU A 174 2.88 -17.22 -6.28
CA LEU A 174 1.92 -16.89 -5.22
C LEU A 174 2.38 -17.45 -3.86
N LYS A 175 2.96 -18.66 -3.82
CA LYS A 175 3.54 -19.22 -2.57
C LYS A 175 4.70 -18.38 -2.06
N THR A 176 5.61 -17.96 -2.94
CA THR A 176 6.72 -17.08 -2.57
C THR A 176 6.21 -15.74 -2.03
N ALA A 177 5.19 -15.16 -2.67
CA ALA A 177 4.61 -13.90 -2.26
C ALA A 177 3.96 -13.95 -0.86
N ILE A 178 3.34 -15.09 -0.51
CA ILE A 178 2.80 -15.33 0.84
C ILE A 178 3.92 -15.39 1.89
N ASN A 179 5.02 -16.08 1.58
CA ASN A 179 6.13 -16.27 2.51
C ASN A 179 6.95 -14.99 2.71
N ALA A 180 7.02 -14.12 1.70
CA ALA A 180 7.82 -12.91 1.71
C ALA A 180 7.04 -11.70 1.15
N PRO A 181 5.99 -11.23 1.84
CA PRO A 181 5.07 -10.19 1.33
C PRO A 181 5.73 -8.84 1.08
N TRP A 182 6.85 -8.54 1.75
CA TRP A 182 7.54 -7.26 1.61
C TRP A 182 8.62 -7.25 0.53
N VAL A 183 9.05 -8.42 0.06
CA VAL A 183 10.00 -8.54 -1.08
C VAL A 183 9.25 -8.15 -2.35
N ASP A 184 9.84 -7.27 -3.16
CA ASP A 184 9.31 -6.85 -4.47
C ASP A 184 7.81 -6.51 -4.46
N VAL A 185 7.36 -5.88 -3.38
CA VAL A 185 5.95 -5.54 -3.13
C VAL A 185 4.98 -6.72 -3.32
N ASN A 186 5.41 -7.92 -2.93
CA ASN A 186 4.64 -9.16 -3.03
C ASN A 186 3.25 -9.08 -2.40
N PHE A 187 3.08 -8.27 -1.35
CA PHE A 187 1.79 -7.98 -0.76
C PHE A 187 0.82 -7.45 -1.82
N LEU A 188 1.25 -6.58 -2.74
CA LEU A 188 0.43 -6.05 -3.84
C LEU A 188 0.50 -6.91 -5.12
N LYS A 189 1.66 -7.51 -5.43
CA LYS A 189 1.83 -8.39 -6.60
C LYS A 189 0.88 -9.60 -6.52
N LYS A 190 0.77 -10.24 -5.35
CA LYS A 190 -0.10 -11.41 -5.13
C LYS A 190 -1.57 -11.17 -5.53
N PRO A 191 -2.31 -10.23 -4.91
CA PRO A 191 -3.72 -9.99 -5.21
C PRO A 191 -3.93 -9.53 -6.66
N PHE A 192 -2.96 -8.79 -7.22
CA PHE A 192 -3.03 -8.37 -8.62
C PHE A 192 -2.93 -9.56 -9.57
N LEU A 193 -1.94 -10.45 -9.40
CA LEU A 193 -1.81 -11.64 -10.23
C LEU A 193 -2.96 -12.64 -10.04
N GLU A 194 -3.52 -12.71 -8.82
CA GLU A 194 -4.76 -13.46 -8.58
C GLU A 194 -5.94 -12.85 -9.35
N ALA A 195 -6.05 -11.52 -9.41
CA ALA A 195 -7.07 -10.83 -10.19
C ALA A 195 -6.89 -11.07 -11.70
N CYS A 196 -5.65 -11.00 -12.21
CA CYS A 196 -5.32 -11.35 -13.60
C CYS A 196 -5.76 -12.78 -13.94
N ARG A 197 -5.40 -13.76 -13.09
CA ARG A 197 -5.85 -15.15 -13.27
C ARG A 197 -7.37 -15.25 -13.30
N ASN A 198 -8.06 -14.60 -12.36
CA ASN A 198 -9.52 -14.65 -12.29
C ASN A 198 -10.20 -13.95 -13.49
N ALA A 199 -9.52 -13.02 -14.14
CA ALA A 199 -9.96 -12.37 -15.39
C ALA A 199 -9.64 -13.20 -16.66
N GLY A 200 -9.10 -14.42 -16.49
CA GLY A 200 -8.78 -15.34 -17.59
C GLY A 200 -7.47 -15.04 -18.32
N LEU A 201 -6.61 -14.19 -17.75
CA LEU A 201 -5.43 -13.67 -18.44
C LEU A 201 -4.34 -14.71 -18.74
N PHE A 202 -4.42 -15.86 -18.06
CA PHE A 202 -3.42 -16.93 -18.13
C PHE A 202 -4.00 -18.23 -18.69
N ASP A 203 -5.20 -18.18 -19.28
CA ASP A 203 -5.92 -19.37 -19.75
C ASP A 203 -5.50 -19.79 -21.18
N ASP A 204 -5.06 -18.83 -22.00
CA ASP A 204 -4.70 -19.01 -23.42
C ASP A 204 -3.20 -18.76 -23.74
N ALA A 205 -2.35 -18.60 -22.71
CA ALA A 205 -0.94 -18.21 -22.85
C ALA A 205 0.06 -19.37 -22.75
#